data_AF-A0A174GUW1-F1
#
_entry.id   AF-A0A174GUW1-F1
#
_cell.length_a   1.000
_cell.length_b   1.000
_cell.length_c   1.000
_cell.angle_alpha   90.00
_cell.angle_beta   90.00
_cell.angle_gamma   90.00
#
_symmetry.space_group_name_H-M   'P 1'
#
loop_
_entity.id
_entity.type
_entity.pdbx_description
1 polymer ?
#
loop_
_entity_poly.entity_id
_entity_poly.type
_entity_poly.pdbx_seq_one_letter_code
_entity_poly.pdbx_strand_id
1 'polypeptide(L)'
;MVEDFFAWVKEQLSQCTVPPKSKTGQGLQYLVNQELYLKVFLTDGDVPIDNSASERSIRTFCIGKKNWMFHNTANGASANAMVYSISETAKLNSLRPYYYFRHILTELPKRCDVNGKINPAELDDLMPWSEELPDECRKSRR
;
A
#
# COMPACT_ATOMS: atom_id res chain seq x y z
N MET A 1 -11.11 4.02 -27.22
CA MET A 1 -11.23 2.71 -26.53
C MET A 1 -11.65 2.86 -25.06
N VAL A 2 -10.90 3.56 -24.20
CA VAL A 2 -11.32 3.80 -22.79
C VAL A 2 -12.50 4.76 -22.70
N GLU A 3 -12.47 5.87 -23.45
CA GLU A 3 -13.61 6.80 -23.52
C GLU A 3 -14.88 6.12 -24.02
N ASP A 4 -14.76 5.31 -25.08
CA ASP A 4 -15.90 4.58 -25.66
C ASP A 4 -16.51 3.59 -24.65
N PHE A 5 -15.68 2.94 -23.82
CA PHE A 5 -16.15 2.07 -22.76
C PHE A 5 -16.96 2.84 -21.71
N PHE A 6 -16.45 3.98 -21.21
CA PHE A 6 -17.18 4.77 -20.21
C PHE A 6 -18.44 5.42 -20.79
N ALA A 7 -18.43 5.81 -22.07
CA ALA A 7 -19.63 6.25 -22.77
C ALA A 7 -20.68 5.12 -22.82
N TRP A 8 -20.27 3.91 -23.17
CA TRP A 8 -21.14 2.74 -23.17
C TRP A 8 -21.70 2.41 -21.77
N VAL A 9 -20.87 2.46 -20.71
CA VAL A 9 -21.32 2.23 -19.33
C VAL A 9 -22.39 3.24 -18.91
N LYS A 10 -22.17 4.53 -19.22
CA LYS A 10 -23.14 5.61 -18.91
C LYS A 10 -24.44 5.41 -19.69
N GLU A 11 -24.36 4.99 -20.94
CA GLU A 11 -25.52 4.66 -21.76
C GLU A 11 -26.33 3.51 -21.14
N GLN A 12 -25.68 2.40 -20.77
CA GLN A 12 -26.35 1.25 -20.14
C GLN A 12 -27.08 1.60 -18.84
N LEU A 13 -26.52 2.51 -18.04
CA LEU A 13 -27.16 3.01 -16.83
C LEU A 13 -28.34 3.93 -17.15
N SER A 14 -28.21 4.81 -18.15
CA SER A 14 -29.29 5.73 -18.55
C SER A 14 -30.49 5.03 -19.17
N GLN A 15 -30.26 3.97 -19.95
CA GLN A 15 -31.29 3.16 -20.59
C GLN A 15 -31.94 2.17 -19.61
N CYS A 16 -31.44 2.07 -18.36
CA CYS A 16 -31.88 1.06 -17.38
C CYS A 16 -31.88 -0.37 -17.93
N THR A 17 -30.99 -0.69 -18.88
CA THR A 17 -30.86 -2.02 -19.50
C THR A 17 -30.61 -3.10 -18.46
N VAL A 18 -29.92 -2.73 -17.38
CA VAL A 18 -29.67 -3.57 -16.21
C VAL A 18 -30.41 -2.97 -15.01
N PRO A 19 -31.12 -3.77 -14.19
CA PRO A 19 -31.77 -3.26 -12.98
C PRO A 19 -30.74 -2.58 -12.06
N PRO A 20 -30.96 -1.32 -11.63
CA PRO A 20 -29.97 -0.56 -10.86
C PRO A 20 -29.55 -1.24 -9.55
N LYS A 21 -30.47 -1.99 -8.93
CA LYS A 21 -30.23 -2.71 -7.67
C LYS A 21 -29.53 -4.06 -7.85
N SER A 22 -29.37 -4.55 -9.08
CA SER A 22 -28.65 -5.80 -9.34
C SER A 22 -27.15 -5.64 -9.06
N LYS A 23 -26.43 -6.75 -8.84
CA LYS A 23 -24.97 -6.72 -8.66
C LYS A 23 -24.26 -6.05 -9.85
N THR A 24 -24.74 -6.33 -11.07
CA THR A 24 -24.21 -5.73 -12.29
C THR A 24 -24.49 -4.23 -12.35
N GLY A 25 -25.71 -3.79 -12.03
CA GLY A 25 -26.06 -2.36 -11.98
C GLY A 25 -25.23 -1.58 -10.96
N GLN A 26 -25.02 -2.16 -9.77
CA GLN A 26 -24.14 -1.59 -8.74
C GLN A 26 -22.68 -1.51 -9.22
N GLY A 27 -22.20 -2.54 -9.93
CA GLY A 27 -20.85 -2.53 -10.52
C GLY A 27 -20.66 -1.45 -11.58
N LEU A 28 -21.62 -1.29 -12.50
CA LEU A 28 -21.59 -0.22 -13.50
C LEU A 28 -21.62 1.17 -12.85
N GLN A 29 -22.47 1.35 -11.84
CA GLN A 29 -22.53 2.61 -11.07
C GLN A 29 -21.19 2.89 -10.36
N TYR A 30 -20.56 1.87 -9.80
CA TYR A 30 -19.24 1.97 -9.19
C TYR A 30 -18.19 2.42 -10.20
N LEU A 31 -18.17 1.85 -11.42
CA LEU A 31 -17.25 2.27 -12.48
C LEU A 31 -17.39 3.76 -12.82
N VAL A 32 -18.61 4.26 -12.97
CA VAL A 32 -18.85 5.68 -13.24
C VAL A 32 -18.36 6.56 -12.10
N ASN A 33 -18.64 6.17 -10.85
CA ASN A 33 -18.19 6.93 -9.68
C ASN A 33 -16.66 6.96 -9.54
N GLN A 34 -15.96 5.97 -10.10
CA GLN A 34 -14.50 5.83 -10.03
C GLN A 34 -13.79 6.21 -11.34
N GLU A 35 -14.52 6.73 -12.33
CA GLU A 35 -13.99 7.01 -13.68
C GLU A 35 -12.71 7.85 -13.65
N LEU A 36 -12.68 8.89 -12.80
CA LEU A 36 -11.49 9.73 -12.61
C LEU A 36 -10.26 8.91 -12.23
N TYR A 37 -10.39 8.02 -11.25
CA TYR A 37 -9.28 7.21 -10.73
C TYR A 37 -8.87 6.10 -11.67
N LEU A 38 -9.85 5.48 -12.35
CA LEU A 38 -9.61 4.42 -13.33
C LEU A 38 -8.92 4.91 -14.60
N LYS A 39 -8.88 6.23 -14.85
CA LYS A 39 -8.24 6.85 -16.02
C LYS A 39 -6.87 7.45 -15.74
N VAL A 40 -6.39 7.44 -14.48
CA VAL A 40 -5.11 8.08 -14.10
C VAL A 40 -3.94 7.57 -14.91
N PHE A 41 -3.90 6.28 -15.26
CA PHE A 41 -2.84 5.68 -16.07
C PHE A 41 -2.73 6.26 -17.49
N LEU A 42 -3.78 6.95 -17.99
CA LEU A 42 -3.75 7.64 -19.28
C LEU A 42 -2.99 8.98 -19.19
N THR A 43 -2.90 9.56 -18.01
CA THR A 43 -2.26 10.85 -17.74
C THR A 43 -0.90 10.72 -17.07
N ASP A 44 -0.72 9.68 -16.25
CA ASP A 44 0.49 9.43 -15.48
C ASP A 44 1.08 8.07 -15.88
N GLY A 45 2.26 8.09 -16.49
CA GLY A 45 2.95 6.88 -16.96
C GLY A 45 3.58 6.04 -15.85
N ASP A 46 3.70 6.59 -14.64
CA ASP A 46 4.20 5.84 -13.47
C ASP A 46 3.09 5.00 -12.83
N VAL A 47 1.82 5.24 -13.18
CA VAL A 47 0.67 4.50 -12.66
C VAL A 47 0.36 3.31 -13.59
N PRO A 48 0.51 2.06 -13.13
CA PRO A 48 0.19 0.90 -13.94
C PRO A 48 -1.33 0.78 -14.19
N ILE A 49 -1.70 0.21 -15.33
CA ILE A 49 -3.10 -0.03 -15.71
C ILE A 49 -3.80 -1.05 -14.78
N ASP A 50 -3.02 -1.93 -14.16
CA ASP A 50 -3.51 -2.97 -13.27
C ASP A 50 -2.94 -2.81 -11.85
N ASN A 51 -3.66 -3.36 -10.88
CA ASN A 51 -3.29 -3.33 -9.46
C ASN A 51 -2.53 -4.61 -9.02
N SER A 52 -2.04 -5.45 -9.94
CA SER A 52 -1.49 -6.77 -9.59
C SER A 52 -0.29 -6.67 -8.66
N ALA A 53 0.52 -5.61 -8.78
CA ALA A 53 1.64 -5.38 -7.88
C ALA A 53 1.16 -5.17 -6.43
N SER A 54 0.19 -4.28 -6.24
CA SER A 54 -0.42 -4.01 -4.93
C SER A 54 -1.14 -5.24 -4.36
N GLU A 55 -1.86 -5.99 -5.19
CA GLU A 55 -2.51 -7.24 -4.78
C GLU A 55 -1.52 -8.31 -4.34
N ARG A 56 -0.39 -8.46 -5.05
CA ARG A 56 0.69 -9.37 -4.66
C ARG A 56 1.31 -8.97 -3.33
N SER A 57 1.56 -7.68 -3.10
CA SER A 57 2.12 -7.18 -1.85
C SER A 57 1.18 -7.38 -0.65
N ILE A 58 -0.12 -7.10 -0.80
CA ILE A 58 -1.09 -7.28 0.29
C ILE A 58 -1.41 -8.76 0.56
N ARG A 59 -1.20 -9.66 -0.42
CA ARG A 59 -1.52 -11.08 -0.31
C ARG A 59 -0.86 -11.75 0.90
N THR A 60 0.40 -11.44 1.18
CA THR A 60 1.13 -12.02 2.33
C THR A 60 0.45 -11.63 3.66
N PHE A 61 0.00 -10.38 3.78
CA PHE A 61 -0.76 -9.92 4.94
C PHE A 61 -2.11 -10.64 5.05
N CYS A 62 -2.86 -10.76 3.94
CA CYS A 62 -4.15 -11.44 3.90
C CYS A 62 -4.06 -12.93 4.27
N ILE A 63 -3.02 -13.63 3.79
CA ILE A 63 -2.75 -15.03 4.16
C ILE A 63 -2.36 -15.11 5.64
N GLY A 64 -1.46 -14.23 6.09
CA GLY A 64 -1.01 -14.18 7.47
C GLY A 64 -2.14 -13.97 8.47
N LYS A 65 -3.09 -13.07 8.16
CA LYS A 65 -4.28 -12.82 8.98
C LYS A 65 -5.10 -14.08 9.28
N LYS A 66 -5.17 -15.04 8.35
CA LYS A 66 -5.88 -16.31 8.57
C LYS A 66 -5.13 -17.22 9.57
N ASN A 67 -3.81 -17.07 9.67
CA ASN A 67 -2.95 -17.90 10.51
C ASN A 67 -2.63 -17.25 11.87
N TRP A 68 -2.76 -15.93 11.99
CA TRP A 68 -2.49 -15.21 13.23
C TRP A 68 -3.75 -15.14 14.10
N MET A 69 -3.94 -16.17 14.92
CA MET A 69 -5.03 -16.32 15.89
C MET A 69 -5.13 -15.17 16.92
N PHE A 70 -4.15 -14.25 16.99
CA PHE A 70 -4.02 -13.24 18.04
C PHE A 70 -4.45 -11.82 17.64
N HIS A 71 -4.89 -11.59 16.40
CA HIS A 71 -5.39 -10.27 15.98
C HIS A 71 -6.89 -10.16 16.25
N ASN A 72 -7.25 -10.30 17.52
CA ASN A 72 -8.64 -10.20 17.97
C ASN A 72 -9.06 -8.76 18.33
N THR A 73 -8.14 -7.79 18.21
CA THR A 73 -8.40 -6.38 18.56
C THR A 73 -8.05 -5.46 17.40
N ALA A 74 -8.79 -4.35 17.26
CA ALA A 74 -8.51 -3.33 16.26
C ALA A 74 -7.08 -2.75 16.41
N ASN A 75 -6.62 -2.58 17.65
CA ASN A 75 -5.27 -2.10 17.95
C ASN A 75 -4.20 -3.08 17.45
N GLY A 76 -4.40 -4.39 17.62
CA GLY A 76 -3.50 -5.40 17.08
C GLY A 76 -3.45 -5.36 15.55
N ALA A 77 -4.60 -5.24 14.90
CA ALA A 77 -4.67 -5.10 13.44
C ALA A 77 -3.90 -3.87 12.93
N SER A 78 -4.08 -2.71 13.57
CA SER A 78 -3.36 -1.48 13.24
C SER A 78 -1.84 -1.62 13.44
N ALA A 79 -1.40 -2.22 14.55
CA ALA A 79 0.01 -2.47 14.81
C ALA A 79 0.66 -3.35 13.73
N ASN A 80 -0.01 -4.42 13.31
CA ASN A 80 0.51 -5.25 12.21
C ASN A 80 0.56 -4.51 10.89
N ALA A 81 -0.49 -3.74 10.56
CA ALA A 81 -0.52 -2.96 9.33
C ALA A 81 0.68 -2.01 9.25
N MET A 82 1.06 -1.38 10.37
CA MET A 82 2.27 -0.56 10.45
C MET A 82 3.55 -1.37 10.17
N VAL A 83 3.74 -2.52 10.84
CA VAL A 83 4.93 -3.37 10.64
C VAL A 83 5.03 -3.86 9.20
N TYR A 84 3.93 -4.30 8.60
CA TYR A 84 3.90 -4.72 7.21
C TYR A 84 4.20 -3.57 6.24
N SER A 85 3.66 -2.38 6.50
CA SER A 85 3.95 -1.19 5.70
C SER A 85 5.45 -0.88 5.71
N ILE A 86 6.10 -0.87 6.89
CA ILE A 86 7.55 -0.65 7.00
C ILE A 86 8.34 -1.74 6.25
N SER A 87 7.94 -3.00 6.40
CA SER A 87 8.58 -4.14 5.74
C SER A 87 8.50 -4.05 4.21
N GLU A 88 7.32 -3.75 3.66
CA GLU A 88 7.13 -3.60 2.22
C GLU A 88 7.88 -2.37 1.68
N THR A 89 7.84 -1.24 2.37
CA THR A 89 8.62 -0.05 1.99
C THR A 89 10.12 -0.34 1.99
N ALA A 90 10.63 -1.09 2.97
CA ALA A 90 12.03 -1.51 2.99
C ALA A 90 12.37 -2.41 1.78
N LYS A 91 11.49 -3.36 1.43
CA LYS A 91 11.69 -4.21 0.24
C LYS A 91 11.70 -3.41 -1.06
N LEU A 92 10.82 -2.42 -1.20
CA LEU A 92 10.73 -1.51 -2.35
C LEU A 92 12.01 -0.69 -2.51
N ASN A 93 12.63 -0.26 -1.41
CA ASN A 93 13.93 0.42 -1.40
C ASN A 93 15.14 -0.54 -1.48
N SER A 94 14.94 -1.78 -1.91
CA SER A 94 16.01 -2.79 -2.04
C SER A 94 16.75 -3.11 -0.75
N LEU A 95 16.11 -2.95 0.41
CA LEU A 95 16.66 -3.33 1.71
C LEU A 95 16.27 -4.75 2.11
N ARG A 96 17.05 -5.34 3.02
CA ARG A 96 16.80 -6.59 3.73
C ARG A 96 16.00 -6.25 4.99
N PRO A 97 14.69 -6.57 5.04
CA PRO A 97 13.81 -6.08 6.11
C PRO A 97 14.30 -6.40 7.52
N TYR A 98 14.83 -7.61 7.75
CA TYR A 98 15.34 -8.02 9.05
C TYR A 98 16.42 -7.07 9.60
N TYR A 99 17.44 -6.76 8.80
CA TYR A 99 18.55 -5.89 9.21
C TYR A 99 18.09 -4.45 9.37
N TYR A 100 17.19 -4.00 8.49
CA TYR A 100 16.59 -2.67 8.58
C TYR A 100 15.77 -2.50 9.87
N PHE A 101 14.92 -3.46 10.22
CA PHE A 101 14.19 -3.44 11.50
C PHE A 101 15.15 -3.47 12.70
N ARG A 102 16.19 -4.29 12.66
CA ARG A 102 17.22 -4.32 13.71
C ARG A 102 17.87 -2.96 13.87
N HIS A 103 18.25 -2.31 12.77
CA HIS A 103 18.88 -1.00 12.77
C HIS A 103 17.94 0.06 13.36
N ILE A 104 16.72 0.19 12.84
CA ILE A 104 15.74 1.16 13.36
C ILE A 104 15.46 0.92 14.84
N LEU A 105 15.18 -0.33 15.25
CA LEU A 105 14.87 -0.63 16.66
C LEU A 105 16.06 -0.42 17.60
N THR A 106 17.29 -0.36 17.08
CA THR A 106 18.51 -0.06 17.85
C THR A 106 18.78 1.44 17.92
N GLU A 107 18.58 2.18 16.82
CA GLU A 107 18.90 3.61 16.75
C GLU A 107 17.77 4.51 17.25
N LEU A 108 16.51 4.12 17.02
CA LEU A 108 15.34 4.93 17.36
C LEU A 108 15.21 5.22 18.87
N PRO A 109 15.47 4.28 19.79
CA PRO A 109 15.45 4.56 21.23
C PRO A 109 16.50 5.61 21.67
N LYS A 110 17.60 5.77 20.93
CA LYS A 110 18.64 6.76 21.25
C LYS A 110 18.20 8.20 20.96
N ARG A 111 17.12 8.37 20.19
CA ARG A 111 16.56 9.66 19.76
C ARG A 111 15.26 10.01 20.48
N CYS A 112 14.86 9.17 21.44
CA CYS A 112 13.75 9.48 22.33
C CYS A 112 14.21 10.52 23.35
N ASP A 113 13.49 11.64 23.42
CA ASP A 113 13.64 12.58 24.51
C ASP A 113 13.18 11.96 25.85
N VAL A 114 13.45 12.62 26.98
CA VAL A 114 13.10 12.19 28.34
C VAL A 114 11.60 11.89 28.49
N ASN A 115 10.76 12.51 27.66
CA ASN A 115 9.31 12.32 27.61
C ASN A 115 8.85 11.23 26.61
N GLY A 116 9.77 10.51 25.98
CA GLY A 116 9.46 9.49 24.96
C GLY A 116 8.98 10.06 23.62
N LYS A 117 9.20 11.36 23.38
CA LYS A 117 8.86 12.02 22.12
C LYS A 117 10.03 11.95 21.15
N ILE A 118 9.72 11.69 19.89
CA ILE A 118 10.70 11.65 18.79
C ILE A 118 10.37 12.80 17.84
N ASN A 119 11.39 13.53 17.40
CA ASN A 119 11.26 14.56 16.39
C ASN A 119 11.33 13.92 14.99
N PRO A 120 10.28 13.98 14.15
CA PRO A 120 10.29 13.37 12.83
C PRO A 120 11.40 13.91 11.90
N ALA A 121 11.80 15.17 12.07
CA ALA A 121 12.85 15.79 11.27
C ALA A 121 14.25 15.20 11.52
N GLU A 122 14.43 14.46 12.62
CA GLU A 122 15.70 13.83 12.99
C GLU A 122 15.73 12.34 12.60
N LEU A 123 14.80 11.89 11.75
CA LEU A 123 14.71 10.49 11.33
C LEU A 123 15.11 10.26 9.86
N ASP A 124 15.48 11.32 9.13
CA ASP A 124 15.76 11.25 7.69
C ASP A 124 16.83 10.21 7.34
N ASP A 125 17.85 10.07 8.19
CA ASP A 125 18.92 9.08 8.06
C ASP A 125 18.48 7.63 8.34
N LEU A 126 17.41 7.44 9.10
CA LEU A 126 16.79 6.14 9.37
C LEU A 126 15.76 5.74 8.31
N MET A 127 15.41 6.65 7.40
CA MET A 127 14.43 6.38 6.34
C MET A 127 14.95 5.34 5.34
N PRO A 128 14.07 4.58 4.68
CA PRO A 128 14.50 3.44 3.87
C PRO A 128 15.23 3.85 2.58
N TRP A 129 15.14 5.12 2.19
CA TRP A 129 15.86 5.72 1.06
C TRP A 129 17.16 6.43 1.48
N SER A 130 17.52 6.41 2.77
CA SER A 130 18.73 7.07 3.26
C SER A 130 20.01 6.39 2.75
N GLU A 131 20.98 7.21 2.37
CA GLU A 131 22.32 6.77 1.98
C GLU A 131 23.18 6.38 3.20
N GLU A 132 22.81 6.82 4.41
CA GLU A 132 23.54 6.60 5.66
C GLU A 132 23.27 5.22 6.28
N LEU A 133 22.33 4.46 5.71
CA LEU A 133 22.00 3.12 6.20
C LEU A 133 23.19 2.15 6.09
N PRO A 134 23.39 1.26 7.08
CA PRO A 134 24.45 0.25 7.04
C PRO A 134 24.35 -0.64 5.79
N ASP A 135 25.50 -1.01 5.21
CA ASP A 135 25.54 -1.88 4.03
C ASP A 135 24.92 -3.26 4.27
N GLU A 136 24.90 -3.74 5.52
CA GLU A 136 24.22 -4.99 5.88
C GLU A 136 22.70 -4.95 5.63
N CYS A 137 22.12 -3.74 5.66
CA CYS A 137 20.71 -3.51 5.36
C CYS A 137 20.43 -3.57 3.87
N ARG A 138 21.41 -3.35 3.00
CA ARG A 138 21.21 -3.33 1.55
C ARG A 138 21.20 -4.76 1.01
N LYS A 139 20.34 -5.02 0.01
CA LYS A 139 20.45 -6.28 -0.75
C LYS A 139 21.68 -6.20 -1.63
N SER A 140 22.52 -7.24 -1.58
CA SER A 140 23.61 -7.40 -2.56
C SER A 140 23.00 -7.44 -3.96
N ARG A 141 23.50 -6.58 -4.86
CA ARG A 141 23.15 -6.63 -6.29
C ARG A 141 23.62 -7.98 -6.83
N ARG A 142 22.67 -8.86 -7.15
CA ARG A 142 22.91 -10.06 -7.95
C ARG A 142 22.83 -9.71 -9.43
#